data_AF-A0A800DAS4-F1
#
_entry.id   AF-A0A800DAS4-F1
#
_cell.length_a   1.000
_cell.length_b   1.000
_cell.length_c   1.000
_cell.angle_alpha   90.00
_cell.angle_beta   90.00
_cell.angle_gamma   90.00
#
_symmetry.space_group_name_H-M   'P 1'
#
loop_
_entity.id
_entity.type
_entity.pdbx_description
1 polymer ?
#
loop_
_entity_poly.entity_id
_entity_poly.type
_entity_poly.pdbx_seq_one_letter_code
_entity_poly.pdbx_strand_id
1 'polypeptide(L)'
;MVSIQEPPRPFQIFGWLLAGGATVALLSVARQVPPPAVPPLLLIFLPATWALHSLSFRIHKGVYHSFEGPVCLACALLFGPAAAAWVGGLGAVLDEIIVRRRGGYFAAGSWGMFTLIWLAGGYAYQTIGGEVPLLRLEAVELGKVLFLALVVGVVNRLIMTWGHHLQGFSARDYLTHIAPRTFLIEMAMMPSGAAIAVAYSHAGPLVLALLVLPLLIVGFLAQRLGQAQEMLERQVTALDALSRAGMFIGSSKELRPLLDLIREGIGRLIDASNFWVAIYDPEQQELAYEVIYDEGVRYPPVRRPYHPGEGVATWLIEHRRPLLAHTIEEIQALGIDLTTGGSGKPAESLLGVPMMVKGKVVGA
;
A
#
# COMPACT_ATOMS: atom_id res chain seq x y z
N MET A 1 4.04 -2.35 -13.49
CA MET A 1 2.82 -2.73 -12.73
C MET A 1 3.13 -4.02 -11.98
N VAL A 2 3.18 -4.01 -10.65
CA VAL A 2 3.35 -5.24 -9.88
C VAL A 2 2.02 -6.01 -9.99
N SER A 3 2.06 -7.17 -10.63
CA SER A 3 0.95 -8.14 -10.65
C SER A 3 0.51 -8.38 -9.21
N ILE A 4 -0.69 -7.89 -8.86
CA ILE A 4 -1.36 -8.28 -7.63
C ILE A 4 -1.77 -9.74 -7.86
N GLN A 5 -0.93 -10.68 -7.43
CA GLN A 5 -1.32 -12.08 -7.39
C GLN A 5 -2.65 -12.18 -6.67
N GLU A 6 -3.64 -12.81 -7.31
CA GLU A 6 -4.92 -13.06 -6.67
C GLU A 6 -4.68 -13.80 -5.36
N PRO A 7 -5.34 -13.38 -4.27
CA PRO A 7 -5.11 -13.99 -2.98
C PRO A 7 -5.59 -15.46 -3.00
N PRO A 8 -5.00 -16.32 -2.14
CA PRO A 8 -5.32 -17.74 -2.13
C PRO A 8 -6.82 -18.00 -1.98
N ARG A 9 -7.35 -19.03 -2.68
CA ARG A 9 -8.77 -19.43 -2.60
C ARG A 9 -9.29 -19.58 -1.16
N PRO A 10 -8.53 -20.16 -0.19
CA PRO A 10 -8.98 -20.22 1.20
C PRO A 10 -9.29 -18.85 1.81
N PHE A 11 -8.49 -17.83 1.50
CA PHE A 11 -8.73 -16.46 1.97
C PHE A 11 -10.00 -15.85 1.36
N GLN A 12 -10.25 -16.11 0.07
CA GLN A 12 -11.47 -15.63 -0.59
C GLN A 12 -12.73 -16.27 0.03
N ILE A 13 -12.72 -17.58 0.25
CA ILE A 13 -13.82 -18.31 0.89
C ILE A 13 -14.05 -17.78 2.31
N PHE A 14 -12.98 -17.57 3.07
CA PHE A 14 -13.07 -16.99 4.41
C PHE A 14 -13.74 -15.61 4.40
N GLY A 15 -13.39 -14.73 3.47
CA GLY A 15 -14.04 -13.42 3.35
C GLY A 15 -15.54 -13.50 3.13
N TRP A 16 -16.00 -14.41 2.27
CA TRP A 16 -17.43 -14.63 2.01
C TRP A 16 -18.17 -15.28 3.17
N LEU A 17 -17.56 -16.27 3.83
CA LEU A 17 -18.14 -16.89 5.03
C LEU A 17 -18.29 -15.89 6.18
N LEU A 18 -17.27 -15.05 6.38
CA LEU A 18 -17.29 -13.98 7.36
C LEU A 18 -18.43 -12.99 7.05
N ALA A 19 -18.56 -12.59 5.78
CA ALA A 19 -19.64 -11.71 5.33
C ALA A 19 -21.02 -12.31 5.58
N GLY A 20 -21.23 -13.58 5.21
CA GLY A 20 -22.50 -14.28 5.38
C GLY A 20 -22.90 -14.38 6.85
N GLY A 21 -21.99 -14.87 7.71
CA GLY A 21 -22.23 -15.00 9.14
C GLY A 21 -22.51 -13.64 9.81
N ALA A 22 -21.73 -12.61 9.47
CA ALA A 22 -21.93 -11.26 9.98
C ALA A 22 -23.28 -10.67 9.55
N THR A 23 -23.69 -10.91 8.31
CA THR A 23 -24.98 -10.41 7.79
C THR A 23 -26.14 -11.05 8.53
N VAL A 24 -26.12 -12.37 8.76
CA VAL A 24 -27.15 -13.07 9.52
C VAL A 24 -27.22 -12.53 10.95
N ALA A 25 -26.06 -12.37 11.61
CA ALA A 25 -25.99 -11.80 12.94
C ALA A 25 -26.58 -10.38 12.98
N LEU A 26 -26.20 -9.52 12.03
CA LEU A 26 -26.70 -8.13 11.96
C LEU A 26 -28.21 -8.07 11.70
N LEU A 27 -28.72 -8.87 10.77
CA LEU A 27 -30.16 -8.89 10.44
C LEU A 27 -31.01 -9.35 11.62
N SER A 28 -30.50 -10.28 12.45
CA SER A 28 -31.20 -10.74 13.65
C SER A 28 -31.42 -9.64 14.69
N VAL A 29 -30.58 -8.59 14.66
CA VAL A 29 -30.60 -7.48 15.61
C VAL A 29 -30.90 -6.12 14.97
N ALA A 30 -31.13 -6.07 13.66
CA ALA A 30 -31.31 -4.82 12.92
C ALA A 30 -32.51 -3.99 13.41
N ARG A 31 -33.55 -4.65 13.95
CA ARG A 31 -34.73 -3.99 14.55
C ARG A 31 -34.42 -3.23 15.84
N GLN A 32 -33.25 -3.45 16.45
CA GLN A 32 -32.82 -2.75 17.66
C GLN A 32 -32.31 -1.33 17.37
N VAL A 33 -32.06 -0.97 16.09
CA VAL A 33 -31.67 0.39 15.72
C VAL A 33 -32.87 1.33 15.89
N PRO A 34 -32.78 2.38 16.73
CA PRO A 34 -33.88 3.32 16.92
C PRO A 34 -34.18 4.06 15.61
N PRO A 35 -35.45 4.21 15.18
CA PRO A 35 -35.77 4.98 13.98
C PRO A 35 -35.20 6.42 13.98
N PRO A 36 -35.19 7.17 15.11
CA PRO A 36 -34.55 8.48 15.18
C PRO A 36 -33.02 8.47 14.99
N ALA A 37 -32.38 7.31 15.11
CA ALA A 37 -30.94 7.17 14.88
C ALA A 37 -30.61 7.05 13.38
N VAL A 38 -31.56 6.69 12.51
CA VAL A 38 -31.26 6.46 11.08
C VAL A 38 -30.70 7.70 10.37
N PRO A 39 -31.28 8.91 10.52
CA PRO A 39 -30.73 10.12 9.90
C PRO A 39 -29.27 10.44 10.31
N PRO A 40 -28.90 10.50 11.60
CA PRO A 40 -27.50 10.78 11.96
C PRO A 40 -26.54 9.68 11.53
N LEU A 41 -26.97 8.41 11.50
CA LEU A 41 -26.14 7.31 11.00
C LEU A 41 -25.77 7.51 9.52
N LEU A 42 -26.74 7.86 8.68
CA LEU A 42 -26.53 8.03 7.24
C LEU A 42 -25.83 9.34 6.87
N LEU A 43 -26.17 10.44 7.55
CA LEU A 43 -25.70 11.78 7.16
C LEU A 43 -24.39 12.19 7.83
N ILE A 44 -24.00 11.53 8.93
CA ILE A 44 -22.87 11.99 9.75
C ILE A 44 -21.90 10.85 10.05
N PHE A 45 -22.36 9.77 10.69
CA PHE A 45 -21.45 8.69 11.11
C PHE A 45 -20.87 7.94 9.91
N LEU A 46 -21.70 7.55 8.94
CA LEU A 46 -21.23 6.82 7.76
C LEU A 46 -20.22 7.63 6.91
N PRO A 47 -20.49 8.90 6.56
CA PRO A 47 -19.51 9.74 5.86
C PRO A 47 -18.22 9.96 6.66
N ALA A 48 -18.31 10.18 7.97
CA ALA A 48 -17.15 10.36 8.83
C ALA A 48 -16.27 9.11 8.89
N THR A 49 -16.88 7.94 9.08
CA THR A 49 -16.20 6.64 9.06
C THR A 49 -15.52 6.39 7.73
N TRP A 50 -16.22 6.61 6.61
CA TRP A 50 -15.65 6.44 5.27
C TRP A 50 -14.48 7.41 5.01
N ALA A 51 -14.62 8.68 5.38
CA ALA A 51 -13.55 9.67 5.24
C ALA A 51 -12.30 9.24 6.02
N LEU A 52 -12.45 8.77 7.27
CA LEU A 52 -11.33 8.28 8.09
C LEU A 52 -10.71 6.99 7.52
N HIS A 53 -11.52 6.09 6.94
CA HIS A 53 -11.02 4.91 6.22
C HIS A 53 -10.19 5.28 5.00
N SER A 54 -10.65 6.27 4.21
CA SER A 54 -9.93 6.74 3.02
C SER A 54 -8.54 7.32 3.33
N LEU A 55 -8.35 7.78 4.58
CA LEU A 55 -7.08 8.29 5.11
C LEU A 55 -6.20 7.19 5.73
N SER A 56 -6.43 5.92 5.38
CA SER A 56 -5.61 4.82 5.85
C SER A 56 -4.13 5.00 5.46
N PHE A 57 -3.26 4.62 6.39
CA PHE A 57 -1.82 4.77 6.27
C PHE A 57 -1.12 3.45 6.61
N ARG A 58 0.07 3.26 6.04
CA ARG A 58 0.83 2.02 6.22
C ARG A 58 1.61 2.07 7.53
N ILE A 59 1.36 1.11 8.42
CA ILE A 59 2.15 0.94 9.67
C ILE A 59 3.31 -0.03 9.45
N HIS A 60 3.07 -1.08 8.67
CA HIS A 60 4.07 -2.11 8.35
C HIS A 60 3.82 -2.66 6.94
N LYS A 61 4.79 -3.36 6.34
CA LYS A 61 4.66 -3.91 4.98
C LYS A 61 3.34 -4.70 4.83
N GLY A 62 2.46 -4.22 3.97
CA GLY A 62 1.15 -4.85 3.70
C GLY A 62 0.05 -4.59 4.73
N VAL A 63 0.30 -3.83 5.81
CA VAL A 63 -0.66 -3.56 6.88
C VAL A 63 -0.98 -2.07 6.95
N TYR A 64 -2.25 -1.76 6.71
CA TYR A 64 -2.82 -0.43 6.74
C TYR A 64 -3.70 -0.24 7.97
N HIS A 65 -3.72 0.97 8.50
CA HIS A 65 -4.53 1.35 9.65
C HIS A 65 -5.17 2.72 9.40
N SER A 66 -6.31 2.95 10.03
CA SER A 66 -7.12 4.17 9.92
C SER A 66 -7.68 4.55 11.29
N PHE A 67 -8.27 5.74 11.42
CA PHE A 67 -8.75 6.26 12.70
C PHE A 67 -10.27 6.34 12.79
N GLU A 68 -10.97 5.42 12.15
CA GLU A 68 -12.43 5.29 12.18
C GLU A 68 -12.97 4.77 13.53
N GLY A 69 -12.13 4.01 14.26
CA GLY A 69 -12.52 3.32 15.51
C GLY A 69 -13.28 4.21 16.50
N PRO A 70 -12.81 5.43 16.82
CA PRO A 70 -13.53 6.37 17.68
C PRO A 70 -14.95 6.71 17.22
N VAL A 71 -15.18 6.88 15.92
CA VAL A 71 -16.50 7.23 15.37
C VAL A 71 -17.46 6.07 15.50
N CYS A 72 -17.00 4.85 15.18
CA CYS A 72 -17.81 3.64 15.35
C CYS A 72 -18.03 3.29 16.83
N LEU A 73 -17.05 3.55 17.71
CA LEU A 73 -17.22 3.41 19.16
C LEU A 73 -18.28 4.37 19.68
N ALA A 74 -18.22 5.64 19.27
CA ALA A 74 -19.24 6.62 19.63
C ALA A 74 -20.63 6.19 19.14
N CYS A 75 -20.72 5.67 17.91
CA CYS A 75 -21.94 5.12 17.36
C CYS A 75 -22.50 3.97 18.21
N ALA A 76 -21.63 3.06 18.69
CA ALA A 76 -22.03 1.93 19.53
C ALA A 76 -22.57 2.41 20.88
N LEU A 77 -21.93 3.42 21.48
CA LEU A 77 -22.30 3.99 22.77
C LEU A 77 -23.57 4.86 22.69
N LEU A 78 -23.89 5.43 21.54
CA LEU A 78 -25.08 6.28 21.34
C LEU A 78 -26.31 5.48 20.90
N PHE A 79 -26.12 4.57 19.95
CA PHE A 79 -27.23 3.94 19.22
C PHE A 79 -27.20 2.40 19.27
N GLY A 80 -26.19 1.83 19.92
CA GLY A 80 -26.09 0.40 20.18
C GLY A 80 -25.29 -0.40 19.14
N PRO A 81 -25.14 -1.71 19.37
CA PRO A 81 -24.24 -2.57 18.59
C PRO A 81 -24.62 -2.65 17.11
N ALA A 82 -25.93 -2.76 16.82
CA ALA A 82 -26.43 -2.87 15.46
C ALA A 82 -26.12 -1.61 14.61
N ALA A 83 -26.24 -0.43 15.21
CA ALA A 83 -25.96 0.83 14.53
C ALA A 83 -24.47 0.95 14.17
N ALA A 84 -23.57 0.64 15.12
CA ALA A 84 -22.13 0.65 14.88
C ALA A 84 -21.71 -0.39 13.84
N ALA A 85 -22.35 -1.56 13.84
CA ALA A 85 -22.08 -2.62 12.88
C ALA A 85 -22.49 -2.23 11.44
N TRP A 86 -23.61 -1.51 11.27
CA TRP A 86 -23.98 -0.92 9.97
C TRP A 86 -22.99 0.14 9.51
N VAL A 87 -22.67 1.11 10.37
CA VAL A 87 -21.75 2.21 10.04
C VAL A 87 -20.35 1.68 9.70
N GLY A 88 -19.80 0.82 10.56
CA GLY A 88 -18.47 0.24 10.36
C GLY A 88 -18.40 -0.66 9.12
N GLY A 89 -19.39 -1.54 8.94
CA GLY A 89 -19.46 -2.44 7.80
C GLY A 89 -19.59 -1.70 6.46
N LEU A 90 -20.54 -0.77 6.35
CA LEU A 90 -20.75 0.01 5.12
C LEU A 90 -19.56 0.94 4.82
N GLY A 91 -19.00 1.60 5.84
CA GLY A 91 -17.81 2.45 5.68
C GLY A 91 -16.64 1.66 5.07
N ALA A 92 -16.39 0.45 5.57
CA ALA A 92 -15.34 -0.42 5.06
C ALA A 92 -15.58 -0.89 3.62
N VAL A 93 -16.82 -1.22 3.27
CA VAL A 93 -17.19 -1.62 1.90
C VAL A 93 -16.98 -0.47 0.92
N LEU A 94 -17.39 0.75 1.30
CA LEU A 94 -17.19 1.94 0.47
C LEU A 94 -15.70 2.20 0.22
N ASP A 95 -14.86 2.03 1.24
CA ASP A 95 -13.41 2.16 1.10
C ASP A 95 -12.80 1.10 0.15
N GLU A 96 -13.20 -0.17 0.31
CA GLU A 96 -12.71 -1.25 -0.55
C GLU A 96 -13.13 -1.11 -2.02
N ILE A 97 -14.33 -0.58 -2.28
CA ILE A 97 -14.88 -0.42 -3.64
C ILE A 97 -14.39 0.87 -4.29
N ILE A 98 -14.45 2.01 -3.59
CA ILE A 98 -14.22 3.34 -4.19
C ILE A 98 -12.74 3.71 -4.17
N VAL A 99 -12.08 3.52 -3.02
CA VAL A 99 -10.71 4.00 -2.77
C VAL A 99 -9.70 2.93 -3.19
N ARG A 100 -9.82 1.71 -2.64
CA ARG A 100 -8.82 0.66 -2.84
C ARG A 100 -9.02 -0.15 -4.13
N ARG A 101 -10.27 -0.26 -4.60
CA ARG A 101 -10.67 -0.99 -5.82
C ARG A 101 -10.14 -2.43 -5.87
N ARG A 102 -10.18 -3.15 -4.74
CA ARG A 102 -9.54 -4.48 -4.59
C ARG A 102 -10.43 -5.66 -4.99
N GLY A 103 -11.70 -5.42 -5.35
CA GLY A 103 -12.63 -6.46 -5.79
C GLY A 103 -13.59 -6.95 -4.70
N GLY A 104 -14.57 -7.78 -5.10
CA GLY A 104 -15.73 -8.10 -4.26
C GLY A 104 -15.44 -8.90 -2.99
N TYR A 105 -14.44 -9.79 -3.01
CA TYR A 105 -14.11 -10.61 -1.85
C TYR A 105 -13.41 -9.82 -0.72
N PHE A 106 -12.64 -8.78 -1.04
CA PHE A 106 -12.09 -7.86 -0.02
C PHE A 106 -13.20 -7.02 0.60
N ALA A 107 -14.17 -6.55 -0.21
CA ALA A 107 -15.35 -5.85 0.29
C ALA A 107 -16.18 -6.77 1.20
N ALA A 108 -16.40 -8.03 0.81
CA ALA A 108 -17.10 -9.03 1.63
C ALA A 108 -16.37 -9.30 2.96
N GLY A 109 -15.06 -9.55 2.91
CA GLY A 109 -14.27 -9.76 4.12
C GLY A 109 -14.30 -8.55 5.06
N SER A 110 -14.22 -7.33 4.50
CA SER A 110 -14.27 -6.10 5.28
C SER A 110 -15.64 -5.87 5.91
N TRP A 111 -16.71 -6.08 5.15
CA TRP A 111 -18.08 -6.11 5.67
C TRP A 111 -18.18 -7.06 6.87
N GLY A 112 -17.79 -8.32 6.66
CA GLY A 112 -17.88 -9.35 7.69
C GLY A 112 -17.09 -9.00 8.96
N MET A 113 -15.86 -8.54 8.80
CA MET A 113 -14.98 -8.18 9.91
C MET A 113 -15.54 -7.00 10.70
N PHE A 114 -15.83 -5.87 10.03
CA PHE A 114 -16.28 -4.66 10.73
C PHE A 114 -17.66 -4.83 11.36
N THR A 115 -18.57 -5.59 10.74
CA THR A 115 -19.85 -5.90 11.36
C THR A 115 -19.66 -6.75 12.63
N LEU A 116 -18.84 -7.80 12.59
CA LEU A 116 -18.66 -8.70 13.74
C LEU A 116 -17.94 -8.04 14.92
N ILE A 117 -16.89 -7.25 14.69
CA ILE A 117 -16.16 -6.60 15.79
C ILE A 117 -17.07 -5.67 16.59
N TRP A 118 -17.93 -4.90 15.91
CA TRP A 118 -18.82 -3.93 16.56
C TRP A 118 -20.02 -4.60 17.23
N LEU A 119 -20.55 -5.68 16.64
CA LEU A 119 -21.55 -6.51 17.33
C LEU A 119 -20.97 -7.14 18.59
N ALA A 120 -19.80 -7.78 18.50
CA ALA A 120 -19.16 -8.45 19.62
C ALA A 120 -18.82 -7.47 20.76
N GLY A 121 -18.18 -6.34 20.43
CA GLY A 121 -17.84 -5.31 21.39
C GLY A 121 -19.06 -4.67 22.03
N GLY A 122 -20.03 -4.25 21.22
CA GLY A 122 -21.24 -3.58 21.70
C GLY A 122 -22.08 -4.49 22.60
N TYR A 123 -22.25 -5.77 22.27
CA TYR A 123 -22.96 -6.70 23.15
C TYR A 123 -22.17 -6.99 24.43
N ALA A 124 -20.85 -7.15 24.34
CA ALA A 124 -20.00 -7.30 25.53
C ALA A 124 -20.09 -6.10 26.48
N TYR A 125 -20.26 -4.89 25.95
CA TYR A 125 -20.52 -3.69 26.74
C TYR A 125 -21.89 -3.73 27.43
N GLN A 126 -22.94 -4.15 26.72
CA GLN A 126 -24.28 -4.24 27.29
C GLN A 126 -24.40 -5.35 28.36
N THR A 127 -23.71 -6.48 28.21
CA THR A 127 -23.76 -7.59 29.18
C THR A 127 -23.16 -7.23 30.53
N ILE A 128 -22.20 -6.31 30.58
CA ILE A 128 -21.65 -5.76 31.83
C ILE A 128 -22.43 -4.53 32.34
N GLY A 129 -23.64 -4.30 31.82
CA GLY A 129 -24.52 -3.22 32.23
C GLY A 129 -24.13 -1.85 31.66
N GLY A 130 -23.55 -1.82 30.46
CA GLY A 130 -23.28 -0.59 29.72
C GLY A 130 -24.56 0.07 29.21
N GLU A 131 -24.72 1.36 29.52
CA GLU A 131 -25.89 2.15 29.08
C GLU A 131 -25.72 2.64 27.65
N VAL A 132 -26.84 2.64 26.91
CA VAL A 132 -26.95 3.18 25.55
C VAL A 132 -28.26 4.00 25.52
N PRO A 133 -28.21 5.34 25.33
CA PRO A 133 -27.02 6.14 25.07
C PRO A 133 -26.13 6.34 26.31
N LEU A 134 -24.82 6.44 26.10
CA LEU A 134 -23.88 6.87 27.13
C LEU A 134 -24.09 8.37 27.40
N LEU A 135 -24.54 8.71 28.61
CA LEU A 135 -24.83 10.08 29.03
C LEU A 135 -23.69 10.71 29.84
N ARG A 136 -22.92 9.91 30.58
CA ARG A 136 -21.86 10.38 31.48
C ARG A 136 -20.66 9.45 31.44
N LEU A 137 -19.49 9.95 31.83
CA LEU A 137 -18.25 9.19 31.85
C LEU A 137 -17.61 9.26 33.24
N GLU A 138 -18.16 8.51 34.19
CA GLU A 138 -17.52 8.29 35.49
C GLU A 138 -16.56 7.09 35.40
N ALA A 139 -15.86 6.78 36.49
CA ALA A 139 -14.81 5.75 36.48
C ALA A 139 -15.34 4.35 36.09
N VAL A 140 -16.58 4.03 36.47
CA VAL A 140 -17.22 2.74 36.18
C VAL A 140 -17.58 2.65 34.69
N GLU A 141 -18.20 3.69 34.15
CA GLU A 141 -18.55 3.80 32.72
C GLU A 141 -17.30 3.77 31.85
N LEU A 142 -16.23 4.47 32.26
CA LEU A 142 -14.94 4.41 31.57
C LEU A 142 -14.40 2.97 31.54
N GLY A 143 -14.48 2.23 32.65
CA GLY A 143 -14.09 0.82 32.70
C GLY A 143 -14.90 -0.04 31.70
N LYS A 144 -16.21 0.18 31.60
CA LYS A 144 -17.08 -0.53 30.64
C LYS A 144 -16.74 -0.17 29.19
N VAL A 145 -16.46 1.10 28.89
CA VAL A 145 -16.04 1.55 27.55
C VAL A 145 -14.67 0.96 27.17
N LEU A 146 -13.72 0.91 28.11
CA LEU A 146 -12.43 0.26 27.88
C LEU A 146 -12.59 -1.25 27.66
N PHE A 147 -13.55 -1.90 28.33
CA PHE A 147 -13.88 -3.30 28.06
C PHE A 147 -14.46 -3.51 26.66
N LEU A 148 -15.36 -2.63 26.21
CA LEU A 148 -15.86 -2.61 24.83
C LEU A 148 -14.68 -2.54 23.85
N ALA A 149 -13.81 -1.54 24.04
CA ALA A 149 -12.63 -1.31 23.21
C ALA A 149 -11.70 -2.53 23.20
N LEU A 150 -11.46 -3.15 24.35
CA LEU A 150 -10.67 -4.37 24.46
C LEU A 150 -11.27 -5.52 23.64
N VAL A 151 -12.59 -5.73 23.72
CA VAL A 151 -13.27 -6.80 22.98
C VAL A 151 -13.21 -6.56 21.47
N VAL A 152 -13.55 -5.35 21.01
CA VAL A 152 -13.37 -4.95 19.59
C VAL A 152 -11.94 -5.22 19.17
N GLY A 153 -11.00 -4.80 20.02
CA GLY A 153 -9.60 -4.92 19.77
C GLY A 153 -9.17 -6.37 19.58
N VAL A 154 -9.48 -7.25 20.53
CA VAL A 154 -9.14 -8.68 20.49
C VAL A 154 -9.80 -9.38 19.30
N VAL A 155 -11.10 -9.17 19.07
CA VAL A 155 -11.83 -9.82 17.97
C VAL A 155 -11.23 -9.40 16.62
N ASN A 156 -10.91 -8.11 16.44
CA ASN A 156 -10.26 -7.62 15.23
C ASN A 156 -8.92 -8.35 14.97
N ARG A 157 -8.07 -8.50 16.00
CA ARG A 157 -6.77 -9.18 15.84
C ARG A 157 -6.93 -10.67 15.56
N LEU A 158 -7.91 -11.34 16.16
CA LEU A 158 -8.18 -12.76 15.88
C LEU A 158 -8.56 -12.96 14.40
N ILE A 159 -9.46 -12.12 13.88
CA ILE A 159 -9.86 -12.15 12.47
C ILE A 159 -8.66 -11.84 11.56
N MET A 160 -7.89 -10.78 11.86
CA MET A 160 -6.72 -10.41 11.05
C MET A 160 -5.63 -11.48 11.08
N THR A 161 -5.36 -12.09 12.24
CA THR A 161 -4.35 -13.16 12.36
C THR A 161 -4.74 -14.36 11.50
N TRP A 162 -6.01 -14.75 11.54
CA TRP A 162 -6.52 -15.84 10.70
C TRP A 162 -6.46 -15.48 9.21
N GLY A 163 -6.88 -14.27 8.84
CA GLY A 163 -6.81 -13.78 7.47
C GLY A 163 -5.38 -13.78 6.90
N HIS A 164 -4.40 -13.30 7.67
CA HIS A 164 -2.99 -13.35 7.29
C HIS A 164 -2.48 -14.78 7.16
N HIS A 165 -2.87 -15.67 8.07
CA HIS A 165 -2.49 -17.08 7.98
C HIS A 165 -2.99 -17.74 6.69
N LEU A 166 -4.24 -17.50 6.29
CA LEU A 166 -4.81 -18.01 5.04
C LEU A 166 -4.15 -17.44 3.77
N GLN A 167 -3.47 -16.29 3.88
CA GLN A 167 -2.67 -15.71 2.81
C GLN A 167 -1.24 -16.28 2.76
N GLY A 168 -0.89 -17.22 3.64
CA GLY A 168 0.43 -17.84 3.71
C GLY A 168 1.43 -17.11 4.61
N PHE A 169 1.00 -16.09 5.35
CA PHE A 169 1.87 -15.41 6.31
C PHE A 169 1.91 -16.16 7.66
N SER A 170 3.02 -16.01 8.38
CA SER A 170 3.17 -16.55 9.73
C SER A 170 2.27 -15.80 10.73
N ALA A 171 1.33 -16.53 11.33
CA ALA A 171 0.47 -15.99 12.39
C ALA A 171 1.28 -15.51 13.60
N ARG A 172 2.38 -16.23 13.93
CA ARG A 172 3.27 -15.87 15.02
C ARG A 172 3.95 -14.53 14.76
N ASP A 173 4.39 -14.29 13.53
CA ASP A 173 5.09 -13.04 13.17
C ASP A 173 4.13 -11.86 13.24
N TYR A 174 2.89 -12.04 12.78
CA TYR A 174 1.84 -11.04 12.92
C TYR A 174 1.57 -10.70 14.39
N LEU A 175 1.36 -11.71 15.24
CA LEU A 175 1.05 -11.53 16.66
C LEU A 175 2.18 -10.90 17.46
N THR A 176 3.44 -11.12 17.06
CA THR A 176 4.61 -10.64 17.80
C THR A 176 5.07 -9.25 17.34
N HIS A 177 4.99 -8.95 16.05
CA HIS A 177 5.59 -7.73 15.49
C HIS A 177 4.56 -6.69 15.03
N ILE A 178 3.35 -7.10 14.65
CA ILE A 178 2.35 -6.21 14.05
C ILE A 178 1.22 -5.93 15.04
N ALA A 179 0.59 -6.98 15.59
CA ALA A 179 -0.58 -6.89 16.44
C ALA A 179 -0.41 -5.98 17.67
N PRO A 180 0.72 -5.99 18.41
CA PRO A 180 0.86 -5.14 19.59
C PRO A 180 0.90 -3.65 19.23
N ARG A 181 1.53 -3.29 18.11
CA ARG A 181 1.64 -1.89 17.66
C ARG A 181 0.30 -1.36 17.21
N THR A 182 -0.43 -2.12 16.39
CA THR A 182 -1.77 -1.73 15.95
C THR A 182 -2.75 -1.70 17.12
N PHE A 183 -2.63 -2.62 18.08
CA PHE A 183 -3.43 -2.63 19.31
C PHE A 183 -3.22 -1.40 20.17
N LEU A 184 -1.96 -0.99 20.41
CA LEU A 184 -1.67 0.21 21.17
C LEU A 184 -2.21 1.48 20.52
N ILE A 185 -2.07 1.61 19.19
CA ILE A 185 -2.60 2.76 18.45
C ILE A 185 -4.13 2.83 18.57
N GLU A 186 -4.81 1.69 18.41
CA GLU A 186 -6.26 1.64 18.53
C GLU A 186 -6.71 1.99 19.95
N MET A 187 -6.12 1.37 20.98
CA MET A 187 -6.47 1.64 22.38
C MET A 187 -6.20 3.09 22.80
N ALA A 188 -5.14 3.71 22.29
CA ALA A 188 -4.85 5.12 22.55
C ALA A 188 -5.93 6.07 22.00
N MET A 189 -6.62 5.68 20.92
CA MET A 189 -7.67 6.49 20.30
C MET A 189 -9.05 6.25 20.89
N MET A 190 -9.32 5.09 21.49
CA MET A 190 -10.65 4.70 22.00
C MET A 190 -11.27 5.70 23.01
N PRO A 191 -10.54 6.34 23.94
CA PRO A 191 -11.11 7.36 24.81
C PRO A 191 -11.80 8.52 24.06
N SER A 192 -11.31 8.86 22.86
CA SER A 192 -11.94 9.90 22.03
C SER A 192 -13.34 9.51 21.55
N GLY A 193 -13.62 8.24 21.31
CA GLY A 193 -14.97 7.79 20.95
C GLY A 193 -15.95 7.91 22.12
N ALA A 194 -15.50 7.66 23.35
CA ALA A 194 -16.31 7.91 24.56
C ALA A 194 -16.63 9.40 24.73
N ALA A 195 -15.62 10.25 24.52
CA ALA A 195 -15.78 11.70 24.57
C ALA A 195 -16.75 12.20 23.48
N ILE A 196 -16.64 11.69 22.25
CA ILE A 196 -17.58 12.00 21.16
C ILE A 196 -19.01 11.60 21.54
N ALA A 197 -19.21 10.40 22.12
CA ALA A 197 -20.53 9.93 22.53
C ALA A 197 -21.17 10.86 23.58
N VAL A 198 -20.44 11.17 24.66
CA VAL A 198 -20.96 12.04 25.73
C VAL A 198 -21.23 13.45 25.22
N ALA A 199 -20.34 14.00 24.40
CA ALA A 199 -20.49 15.34 23.86
C ALA A 199 -21.69 15.42 22.88
N TYR A 200 -21.89 14.39 22.06
CA TYR A 200 -23.06 14.27 21.18
C TYR A 200 -24.37 14.21 21.97
N SER A 201 -24.42 13.45 23.08
CA SER A 201 -25.62 13.35 23.92
C SER A 201 -26.07 14.70 24.51
N HIS A 202 -25.14 15.64 24.75
CA HIS A 202 -25.44 16.94 25.34
C HIS A 202 -25.66 18.06 24.32
N ALA A 203 -24.86 18.09 23.26
CA ALA A 203 -24.80 19.21 22.32
C ALA A 203 -25.29 18.85 20.92
N GLY A 204 -25.71 17.61 20.71
CA GLY A 204 -26.31 17.14 19.47
C GLY A 204 -25.31 16.96 18.31
N PRO A 205 -25.83 16.89 17.07
CA PRO A 205 -25.05 16.39 15.94
C PRO A 205 -23.90 17.29 15.47
N LEU A 206 -23.99 18.60 15.68
CA LEU A 206 -22.96 19.56 15.24
C LEU A 206 -21.61 19.33 15.92
N VAL A 207 -21.61 18.88 17.18
CA VAL A 207 -20.38 18.60 17.92
C VAL A 207 -19.60 17.43 17.35
N LEU A 208 -20.26 16.48 16.67
CA LEU A 208 -19.55 15.39 16.02
C LEU A 208 -18.63 15.89 14.90
N ALA A 209 -19.10 16.84 14.07
CA ALA A 209 -18.28 17.40 13.00
C ALA A 209 -17.03 18.09 13.57
N LEU A 210 -17.17 18.81 14.68
CA LEU A 210 -16.04 19.48 15.37
C LEU A 210 -15.05 18.49 15.97
N LEU A 211 -15.52 17.35 16.52
CA LEU A 211 -14.65 16.35 17.13
C LEU A 211 -14.04 15.36 16.12
N VAL A 212 -14.68 15.15 14.97
CA VAL A 212 -14.13 14.34 13.87
C VAL A 212 -13.06 15.11 13.10
N LEU A 213 -13.14 16.44 13.00
CA LEU A 213 -12.17 17.24 12.25
C LEU A 213 -10.71 17.06 12.74
N PRO A 214 -10.41 17.08 14.05
CA PRO A 214 -9.09 16.72 14.56
C PRO A 214 -8.66 15.30 14.15
N LEU A 215 -9.56 14.32 14.17
CA LEU A 215 -9.24 12.95 13.75
C LEU A 215 -8.91 12.88 12.25
N LEU A 216 -9.60 13.65 11.42
CA LEU A 216 -9.30 13.78 9.99
C LEU A 216 -7.94 14.45 9.77
N ILE A 217 -7.61 15.50 10.53
CA ILE A 217 -6.30 16.15 10.47
C ILE A 217 -5.20 15.17 10.88
N VAL A 218 -5.36 14.46 11.99
CA VAL A 218 -4.40 13.46 12.47
C VAL A 218 -4.25 12.32 11.46
N GLY A 219 -5.35 11.83 10.88
CA GLY A 219 -5.34 10.82 9.83
C GLY A 219 -4.62 11.30 8.56
N PHE A 220 -4.91 12.52 8.10
CA PHE A 220 -4.24 13.12 6.96
C PHE A 220 -2.73 13.30 7.20
N LEU A 221 -2.34 13.81 8.37
CA LEU A 221 -0.93 13.95 8.76
C LEU A 221 -0.23 12.59 8.84
N ALA A 222 -0.87 11.59 9.44
CA ALA A 222 -0.33 10.24 9.53
C ALA A 222 -0.15 9.61 8.14
N GLN A 223 -1.11 9.80 7.24
CA GLN A 223 -1.02 9.35 5.85
C GLN A 223 0.11 10.04 5.09
N ARG A 224 0.23 11.37 5.21
CA ARG A 224 1.33 12.13 4.59
C ARG A 224 2.69 11.73 5.13
N LEU A 225 2.80 11.53 6.44
CA LEU A 225 4.04 11.08 7.08
C LEU A 225 4.41 9.67 6.63
N GLY A 226 3.43 8.76 6.56
CA GLY A 226 3.64 7.40 6.06
C GLY A 226 4.16 7.41 4.62
N GLN A 227 3.53 8.18 3.72
CA GLN A 227 3.98 8.32 2.33
C GLN A 227 5.39 8.92 2.22
N ALA A 228 5.71 9.94 3.02
CA ALA A 228 7.03 10.55 3.05
C ALA A 228 8.10 9.55 3.54
N GLN A 229 7.79 8.73 4.55
CA GLN A 229 8.66 7.66 5.02
C GLN A 229 8.90 6.61 3.93
N GLU A 230 7.87 6.19 3.18
CA GLU A 230 8.08 5.23 2.09
C GLU A 230 9.00 5.79 1.00
N MET A 231 8.83 7.07 0.65
CA MET A 231 9.67 7.73 -0.34
C MET A 231 11.12 7.81 0.15
N LEU A 232 11.32 8.15 1.42
CA LEU A 232 12.64 8.20 2.04
C LEU A 232 13.30 6.82 2.08
N GLU A 233 12.58 5.77 2.48
CA GLU A 233 13.09 4.39 2.46
C GLU A 233 13.55 3.96 1.06
N ARG A 234 12.77 4.30 0.03
CA ARG A 234 13.13 4.02 -1.37
C ARG A 234 14.37 4.79 -1.79
N GLN A 235 14.48 6.06 -1.44
CA GLN A 235 15.67 6.88 -1.73
C GLN A 235 16.91 6.35 -1.03
N VAL A 236 16.83 6.02 0.26
CA VAL A 236 17.95 5.45 1.03
C VAL A 236 18.39 4.11 0.43
N THR A 237 17.43 3.25 0.06
CA THR A 237 17.73 1.97 -0.59
C THR A 237 18.42 2.16 -1.95
N ALA A 238 17.97 3.13 -2.75
CA ALA A 238 18.59 3.47 -4.02
C ALA A 238 20.01 4.04 -3.84
N LEU A 239 20.20 4.92 -2.85
CA LEU A 239 21.51 5.47 -2.51
C LEU A 239 22.48 4.40 -2.00
N ASP A 240 22.03 3.45 -1.18
CA ASP A 240 22.87 2.32 -0.73
C ASP A 240 23.29 1.44 -1.91
N ALA A 241 22.37 1.15 -2.83
CA ALA A 241 22.69 0.40 -4.05
C ALA A 241 23.71 1.15 -4.94
N LEU A 242 23.53 2.46 -5.14
CA LEU A 242 24.46 3.30 -5.89
C LEU A 242 25.83 3.41 -5.18
N SER A 243 25.85 3.55 -3.86
CA SER A 243 27.07 3.63 -3.06
C SER A 243 27.87 2.32 -3.13
N ARG A 244 27.19 1.16 -3.01
CA ARG A 244 27.83 -0.15 -3.20
C ARG A 244 28.40 -0.32 -4.59
N ALA A 245 27.67 0.11 -5.63
CA ALA A 245 28.20 0.13 -6.99
C ALA A 245 29.44 1.03 -7.09
N GLY A 246 29.39 2.24 -6.52
CA GLY A 246 30.51 3.19 -6.47
C GLY A 246 31.75 2.69 -5.73
N MET A 247 31.58 1.95 -4.62
CA MET A 247 32.69 1.33 -3.89
C MET A 247 33.33 0.19 -4.70
N PHE A 248 32.55 -0.55 -5.49
CA PHE A 248 33.05 -1.57 -6.42
C PHE A 248 33.84 -0.97 -7.59
N ILE A 249 33.44 0.22 -8.06
CA ILE A 249 34.16 1.01 -9.08
C ILE A 249 35.57 1.39 -8.60
N GLY A 250 35.76 1.59 -7.29
CA GLY A 250 37.06 1.92 -6.70
C GLY A 250 38.05 0.76 -6.55
N SER A 251 37.60 -0.51 -6.66
CA SER A 251 38.40 -1.67 -6.26
C SER A 251 38.70 -2.70 -7.36
N SER A 252 38.16 -2.55 -8.58
CA SER A 252 38.25 -3.61 -9.60
C SER A 252 39.12 -3.22 -10.79
N LYS A 253 40.17 -4.02 -11.04
CA LYS A 253 40.88 -4.09 -12.33
C LYS A 253 40.07 -4.83 -13.42
N GLU A 254 38.81 -5.16 -13.17
CA GLU A 254 37.95 -5.95 -14.06
C GLU A 254 36.60 -5.24 -14.29
N LEU A 255 36.47 -4.60 -15.45
CA LEU A 255 35.31 -3.80 -15.88
C LEU A 255 34.00 -4.61 -16.02
N ARG A 256 34.10 -5.87 -16.44
CA ARG A 256 32.93 -6.71 -16.78
C ARG A 256 32.06 -7.12 -15.58
N PRO A 257 32.62 -7.66 -14.47
CA PRO A 257 31.83 -7.97 -13.27
C PRO A 257 31.08 -6.76 -12.71
N LEU A 258 31.66 -5.57 -12.83
CA LEU A 258 31.02 -4.33 -12.40
C LEU A 258 29.78 -4.01 -13.25
N LEU A 259 29.89 -4.09 -14.58
CA LEU A 259 28.76 -3.82 -15.47
C LEU A 259 27.61 -4.84 -15.29
N ASP A 260 27.94 -6.10 -14.98
CA ASP A 260 26.92 -7.11 -14.63
C ASP A 260 26.17 -6.77 -13.34
N LEU A 261 26.88 -6.29 -12.31
CA LEU A 261 26.27 -5.85 -11.06
C LEU A 261 25.38 -4.62 -11.27
N ILE A 262 25.81 -3.67 -12.11
CA ILE A 262 25.00 -2.50 -12.47
C ILE A 262 23.69 -2.95 -13.12
N ARG A 263 23.76 -3.87 -14.09
CA ARG A 263 22.56 -4.47 -14.71
C ARG A 263 21.67 -5.12 -13.68
N GLU A 264 22.22 -5.91 -12.75
CA GLU A 264 21.42 -6.56 -11.70
C GLU A 264 20.70 -5.54 -10.83
N GLY A 265 21.36 -4.44 -10.45
CA GLY A 265 20.74 -3.32 -9.74
C GLY A 265 19.61 -2.67 -10.53
N ILE A 266 19.83 -2.41 -11.82
CA ILE A 266 18.82 -1.84 -12.73
C ILE A 266 17.64 -2.80 -12.91
N GLY A 267 17.89 -4.11 -13.03
CA GLY A 267 16.89 -5.17 -13.18
C GLY A 267 15.92 -5.30 -12.01
N ARG A 268 16.24 -4.70 -10.85
CA ARG A 268 15.32 -4.59 -9.71
C ARG A 268 14.34 -3.43 -9.83
N LEU A 269 14.61 -2.47 -10.73
CA LEU A 269 13.81 -1.26 -10.94
C LEU A 269 12.97 -1.35 -12.23
N ILE A 270 13.57 -1.85 -13.30
CA ILE A 270 12.95 -2.02 -14.62
C ILE A 270 13.30 -3.38 -15.20
N ASP A 271 12.55 -3.84 -16.21
CA ASP A 271 12.91 -5.06 -16.93
C ASP A 271 14.23 -4.84 -17.69
N ALA A 272 15.27 -5.57 -17.28
CA ALA A 272 16.61 -5.54 -17.86
C ALA A 272 16.95 -6.89 -18.53
N SER A 273 15.94 -7.60 -19.04
CA SER A 273 16.11 -8.83 -19.82
C SER A 273 16.84 -8.57 -21.15
N ASN A 274 16.60 -7.39 -21.75
CA ASN A 274 17.32 -6.87 -22.90
C ASN A 274 18.17 -5.70 -22.44
N PHE A 275 19.50 -5.88 -22.36
CA PHE A 275 20.40 -4.88 -21.80
C PHE A 275 21.79 -5.03 -22.39
N TRP A 276 22.42 -3.93 -22.77
CA TRP A 276 23.82 -3.93 -23.19
C TRP A 276 24.53 -2.66 -22.73
N VAL A 277 25.86 -2.73 -22.68
CA VAL A 277 26.74 -1.58 -22.42
C VAL A 277 27.81 -1.55 -23.49
N ALA A 278 27.91 -0.43 -24.21
CA ALA A 278 28.91 -0.22 -25.24
C ALA A 278 29.93 0.83 -24.78
N ILE A 279 31.21 0.47 -24.77
CA ILE A 279 32.32 1.38 -24.50
C ILE A 279 32.83 1.93 -25.83
N TYR A 280 32.95 3.24 -25.93
CA TYR A 280 33.45 3.92 -27.12
C TYR A 280 34.95 4.19 -27.01
N ASP A 281 35.71 3.64 -27.96
CA ASP A 281 37.13 3.96 -28.15
C ASP A 281 37.29 4.93 -29.33
N PRO A 282 37.55 6.22 -29.06
CA PRO A 282 37.70 7.22 -30.11
C PRO A 282 39.02 7.09 -30.89
N GLU A 283 40.06 6.47 -30.32
CA GLU A 283 41.36 6.31 -30.99
C GLU A 283 41.30 5.19 -32.03
N GLN A 284 40.64 4.08 -31.66
CA GLN A 284 40.47 2.93 -32.55
C GLN A 284 39.21 3.04 -33.43
N GLN A 285 38.33 4.02 -33.16
CA GLN A 285 37.01 4.14 -33.78
C GLN A 285 36.21 2.84 -33.65
N GLU A 286 36.09 2.33 -32.42
CA GLU A 286 35.41 1.08 -32.11
C GLU A 286 34.38 1.23 -30.99
N LEU A 287 33.36 0.37 -31.02
CA LEU A 287 32.46 0.09 -29.92
C LEU A 287 32.73 -1.30 -29.36
N ALA A 288 33.13 -1.35 -28.09
CA ALA A 288 33.27 -2.59 -27.34
C ALA A 288 32.01 -2.84 -26.50
N TYR A 289 31.19 -3.79 -26.94
CA TYR A 289 30.02 -4.24 -26.20
C TYR A 289 30.47 -5.25 -25.13
N GLU A 290 30.75 -4.75 -23.93
CA GLU A 290 31.34 -5.54 -22.83
C GLU A 290 30.29 -6.36 -22.07
N VAL A 291 29.03 -5.92 -22.10
CA VAL A 291 27.88 -6.63 -21.52
C VAL A 291 26.76 -6.64 -22.54
N ILE A 292 26.20 -7.83 -22.79
CA ILE A 292 25.10 -8.04 -23.73
C ILE A 292 24.17 -9.10 -23.14
N TYR A 293 22.91 -8.73 -22.97
CA TYR A 293 21.81 -9.59 -22.57
C TYR A 293 20.67 -9.41 -23.56
N ASP A 294 20.13 -10.54 -24.00
CA ASP A 294 18.97 -10.59 -24.87
C ASP A 294 18.07 -11.75 -24.43
N GLU A 295 16.79 -11.44 -24.20
CA GLU A 295 15.80 -12.29 -23.55
C GLU A 295 16.30 -12.93 -22.23
N GLY A 296 17.11 -12.19 -21.47
CA GLY A 296 17.72 -12.64 -20.21
C GLY A 296 18.93 -13.55 -20.38
N VAL A 297 19.31 -13.92 -21.60
CA VAL A 297 20.48 -14.74 -21.92
C VAL A 297 21.70 -13.84 -22.10
N ARG A 298 22.80 -14.18 -21.41
CA ARG A 298 24.07 -13.46 -21.55
C ARG A 298 24.82 -13.90 -22.79
N TYR A 299 25.21 -12.94 -23.63
CA TYR A 299 26.03 -13.17 -24.82
C TYR A 299 27.50 -12.78 -24.56
N PRO A 300 28.46 -13.39 -25.30
CA PRO A 300 29.86 -13.01 -25.21
C PRO A 300 30.09 -11.57 -25.69
N PRO A 301 31.09 -10.87 -25.15
CA PRO A 301 31.41 -9.50 -25.57
C PRO A 301 31.85 -9.47 -27.04
N VAL A 302 31.51 -8.38 -27.72
CA VAL A 302 31.85 -8.17 -29.14
C VAL A 302 32.40 -6.77 -29.37
N ARG A 303 33.38 -6.65 -30.27
CA ARG A 303 33.85 -5.36 -30.78
C ARG A 303 33.31 -5.14 -32.17
N ARG A 304 32.86 -3.92 -32.44
CA ARG A 304 32.38 -3.49 -33.75
C ARG A 304 33.04 -2.17 -34.13
N PRO A 305 33.35 -1.94 -35.40
CA PRO A 305 33.74 -0.61 -35.87
C PRO A 305 32.65 0.43 -35.53
N TYR A 306 33.07 1.63 -35.18
CA TYR A 306 32.19 2.76 -34.96
C TYR A 306 31.83 3.38 -36.32
N HIS A 307 30.55 3.27 -36.69
CA HIS A 307 30.00 3.89 -37.89
C HIS A 307 28.96 4.95 -37.49
N PRO A 308 29.23 6.24 -37.75
CA PRO A 308 28.27 7.31 -37.47
C PRO A 308 26.87 7.02 -38.04
N GLY A 309 25.84 7.28 -37.25
CA GLY A 309 24.44 6.99 -37.60
C GLY A 309 24.02 5.51 -37.60
N GLU A 310 24.90 4.55 -37.28
CA GLU A 310 24.57 3.12 -37.27
C GLU A 310 24.11 2.64 -35.89
N GLY A 311 22.80 2.52 -35.70
CA GLY A 311 22.19 1.92 -34.50
C GLY A 311 22.11 2.85 -33.29
N VAL A 312 21.67 2.28 -32.16
CA VAL A 312 21.33 3.05 -30.96
C VAL A 312 22.56 3.64 -30.26
N ALA A 313 23.65 2.86 -30.14
CA ALA A 313 24.84 3.27 -29.39
C ALA A 313 25.51 4.52 -30.00
N THR A 314 25.67 4.53 -31.33
CA THR A 314 26.22 5.65 -32.09
C THR A 314 25.34 6.89 -31.97
N TRP A 315 24.01 6.74 -32.09
CA TRP A 315 23.08 7.85 -31.90
C TRP A 315 23.23 8.50 -30.53
N LEU A 316 23.31 7.72 -29.46
CA LEU A 316 23.49 8.22 -28.09
C LEU A 316 24.85 8.94 -27.93
N ILE A 317 25.90 8.41 -28.55
CA ILE A 317 27.25 8.98 -28.53
C ILE A 317 27.30 10.34 -29.23
N GLU A 318 26.66 10.45 -30.39
CA GLU A 318 26.61 11.68 -31.19
C GLU A 318 25.79 12.78 -30.51
N HIS A 319 24.61 12.43 -30.01
CA HIS A 319 23.66 13.40 -29.47
C HIS A 319 23.92 13.76 -28.01
N ARG A 320 24.69 12.94 -27.28
CA ARG A 320 25.07 13.14 -25.87
C ARG A 320 23.87 13.46 -24.96
N ARG A 321 22.72 12.88 -25.27
CA ARG A 321 21.49 13.01 -24.48
C ARG A 321 20.80 11.65 -24.34
N PRO A 322 20.09 11.41 -23.21
CA PRO A 322 19.24 10.24 -23.07
C PRO A 322 18.18 10.14 -24.17
N LEU A 323 17.82 8.91 -24.52
CA LEU A 323 16.73 8.58 -25.44
C LEU A 323 15.72 7.69 -24.72
N LEU A 324 14.45 8.07 -24.78
CA LEU A 324 13.33 7.21 -24.43
C LEU A 324 12.37 7.21 -25.62
N ALA A 325 12.11 6.02 -26.17
CA ALA A 325 11.14 5.77 -27.22
C ALA A 325 10.23 4.63 -26.78
N HIS A 326 8.92 4.83 -26.91
CA HIS A 326 7.90 3.90 -26.46
C HIS A 326 7.48 2.90 -27.55
N THR A 327 7.75 3.20 -28.82
CA THR A 327 7.41 2.33 -29.96
C THR A 327 8.55 2.25 -30.97
N ILE A 328 8.51 1.25 -31.85
CA ILE A 328 9.50 1.07 -32.91
C ILE A 328 9.44 2.19 -33.96
N GLU A 329 8.25 2.74 -34.20
CA GLU A 329 8.05 3.86 -35.13
C GLU A 329 8.72 5.14 -34.62
N GLU A 330 8.70 5.38 -33.30
CA GLU A 330 9.42 6.51 -32.68
C GLU A 330 10.94 6.35 -32.85
N ILE A 331 11.45 5.11 -32.76
CA ILE A 331 12.87 4.82 -32.97
C ILE A 331 13.27 5.05 -34.43
N GLN A 332 12.46 4.57 -35.38
CA GLN A 332 12.69 4.75 -36.82
C GLN A 332 12.58 6.21 -37.24
N ALA A 333 11.66 6.99 -36.65
CA ALA A 333 11.52 8.43 -36.90
C ALA A 333 12.77 9.24 -36.50
N LEU A 334 13.60 8.70 -35.61
CA LEU A 334 14.90 9.28 -35.24
C LEU A 334 16.03 8.90 -36.20
N GLY A 335 15.73 8.12 -37.25
CA GLY A 335 16.71 7.64 -38.23
C GLY A 335 17.59 6.51 -37.69
N ILE A 336 17.19 5.86 -36.59
CA ILE A 336 17.96 4.77 -35.98
C ILE A 336 17.55 3.46 -36.65
N ASP A 337 18.50 2.82 -37.33
CA ASP A 337 18.30 1.47 -37.85
C ASP A 337 18.54 0.44 -36.73
N LEU A 338 17.47 -0.29 -36.36
CA LEU A 338 17.53 -1.30 -35.32
C LEU A 338 18.11 -2.59 -35.89
N THR A 339 19.39 -2.81 -35.67
CA THR A 339 20.00 -4.10 -35.91
C THR A 339 19.60 -5.08 -34.81
N THR A 340 19.07 -6.25 -35.19
CA THR A 340 18.77 -7.31 -34.22
C THR A 340 20.01 -8.17 -33.97
N GLY A 341 20.27 -8.44 -32.69
CA GLY A 341 21.27 -9.43 -32.25
C GLY A 341 20.57 -10.62 -31.60
N GLY A 342 21.33 -11.66 -31.26
CA GLY A 342 20.85 -12.77 -30.42
C GLY A 342 19.61 -13.50 -30.94
N SER A 343 18.48 -13.32 -30.24
CA SER A 343 17.15 -13.89 -30.49
C SER A 343 16.52 -13.46 -31.82
N GLY A 344 17.03 -12.37 -32.42
CA GLY A 344 16.55 -11.85 -33.71
C GLY A 344 15.25 -11.05 -33.60
N LYS A 345 14.71 -10.83 -32.40
CA LYS A 345 13.50 -10.02 -32.19
C LYS A 345 13.85 -8.54 -32.07
N PRO A 346 13.13 -7.64 -32.75
CA PRO A 346 13.34 -6.20 -32.58
C PRO A 346 12.81 -5.72 -31.23
N ALA A 347 13.44 -4.68 -30.70
CA ALA A 347 12.97 -4.02 -29.48
C ALA A 347 11.66 -3.25 -29.76
N GLU A 348 10.64 -3.46 -28.92
CA GLU A 348 9.36 -2.74 -29.02
C GLU A 348 9.44 -1.31 -28.45
N SER A 349 10.32 -1.11 -27.48
CA SER A 349 10.60 0.19 -26.85
C SER A 349 12.09 0.28 -26.49
N LEU A 350 12.60 1.49 -26.32
CA LEU A 350 14.03 1.75 -26.12
C LEU A 350 14.25 2.82 -25.05
N LEU A 351 15.12 2.51 -24.09
CA LEU A 351 15.70 3.48 -23.17
C LEU A 351 17.21 3.38 -23.27
N GLY A 352 17.87 4.48 -23.59
CA GLY A 352 19.32 4.56 -23.70
C GLY A 352 19.87 5.82 -23.05
N VAL A 353 21.05 5.72 -22.43
CA VAL A 353 21.69 6.84 -21.74
C VAL A 353 23.15 6.93 -22.14
N PRO A 354 23.66 8.09 -22.60
CA PRO A 354 25.08 8.22 -22.90
C PRO A 354 25.89 8.21 -21.60
N MET A 355 27.00 7.47 -21.59
CA MET A 355 27.94 7.48 -20.49
C MET A 355 28.93 8.64 -20.66
N MET A 356 28.90 9.58 -19.71
CA MET A 356 29.66 10.83 -19.78
C MET A 356 30.68 10.93 -18.64
N VAL A 357 31.93 11.26 -18.97
CA VAL A 357 33.01 11.53 -18.00
C VAL A 357 33.63 12.89 -18.30
N LYS A 358 33.55 13.83 -17.34
CA LYS A 358 34.10 15.20 -17.47
C LYS A 358 33.70 15.89 -18.80
N GLY A 359 32.45 15.71 -19.22
CA GLY A 359 31.91 16.32 -20.45
C GLY A 359 32.26 15.58 -21.75
N LYS A 360 33.02 14.47 -21.70
CA LYS A 360 33.29 13.60 -22.84
C LYS A 360 32.42 12.35 -22.79
N VAL A 361 31.93 11.90 -23.93
CA VAL A 361 31.23 10.61 -24.04
C VAL A 361 32.25 9.48 -24.08
N VAL A 362 32.00 8.44 -23.29
CA VAL A 362 32.86 7.24 -23.17
C VAL A 362 32.13 5.96 -23.55
N GLY A 363 30.84 6.05 -23.86
CA GLY A 363 30.01 4.91 -24.22
C GLY A 363 28.51 5.22 -24.10
N ALA A 364 27.71 4.18 -24.15
CA ALA A 364 26.25 4.22 -24.06
C ALA A 364 25.70 2.98 -23.33
#